data_AF-A0A7C5RBQ9-F1
#
_entry.id   AF-A0A7C5RBQ9-F1
#
_cell.length_a   1.000
_cell.length_b   1.000
_cell.length_c   1.000
_cell.angle_alpha   90.00
_cell.angle_beta   90.00
_cell.angle_gamma   90.00
#
_symmetry.space_group_name_H-M   'P 1'
#
loop_
_entity.id
_entity.type
_entity.pdbx_description
1 polymer ?
#
loop_
_entity_poly.entity_id
_entity_poly.type
_entity_poly.pdbx_seq_one_letter_code
_entity_poly.pdbx_strand_id
1 'polypeptide(L)' 'MGEGSVSPLGEKVRQKLTVDESTLLDDHLDRLSRFIGLTADGKVVFKVDKGALTQRHLILLYAIGKYLAHEAGYAKEPYV' A
#
# COMPACT_ATOMS: atom_id res chain seq x y z
N MET A 1 31.74 8.99 18.91
CA MET A 1 31.45 7.90 17.95
C MET A 1 31.41 6.62 18.75
N GLY A 2 30.21 6.15 19.11
CA GLY A 2 30.05 4.87 19.80
C GLY A 2 29.67 3.81 18.77
N GLU A 3 30.62 2.97 18.37
CA GLU A 3 30.32 1.74 17.65
C GLU A 3 29.63 0.78 18.62
N GLY A 4 28.31 0.87 18.71
CA GLY A 4 27.51 -0.14 19.37
C GLY A 4 27.64 -1.44 18.56
N SER A 5 28.38 -2.42 19.09
CA SER A 5 28.51 -3.75 18.49
C SER A 5 27.12 -4.34 18.27
N VAL A 6 26.69 -4.41 17.01
CA VAL A 6 25.39 -4.99 16.64
C VAL A 6 25.42 -6.47 17.03
N SER A 7 24.43 -6.93 17.79
CA SER A 7 24.38 -8.33 18.21
C SER A 7 24.25 -9.25 16.99
N PRO A 8 24.67 -10.54 17.08
CA PRO A 8 24.48 -11.51 15.99
C PRO A 8 23.02 -11.66 15.53
N LEU A 9 22.06 -11.36 16.41
CA LEU A 9 20.64 -11.30 16.06
C LEU A 9 20.33 -10.05 15.23
N GLY A 10 20.87 -8.88 15.60
CA GLY A 10 20.70 -7.63 14.88
C GLY A 10 21.21 -7.71 13.43
N GLU A 11 22.35 -8.39 13.21
CA GLU A 11 22.85 -8.64 11.85
C GLU A 11 21.91 -9.53 11.04
N LYS A 12 21.39 -10.61 11.64
CA LYS A 12 20.43 -11.50 10.99
C LYS A 12 19.11 -10.79 10.65
N VAL A 13 18.63 -9.92 11.53
CA VAL A 13 17.44 -9.08 11.27
C VAL A 13 17.70 -8.15 10.09
N ARG A 14 18.84 -7.46 10.06
CA ARG A 14 19.22 -6.61 8.92
C ARG A 14 19.32 -7.37 7.60
N GLN A 15 19.85 -8.59 7.63
CA GLN A 15 20.02 -9.39 6.41
C GLN A 15 18.72 -10.03 5.92
N LYS A 16 17.79 -10.39 6.82
CA LYS A 16 16.63 -11.23 6.47
C LYS A 16 15.28 -10.53 6.54
N LEU A 17 15.17 -9.48 7.35
CA LEU A 17 13.90 -8.84 7.67
C LEU A 17 13.90 -7.34 7.35
N THR A 18 15.04 -6.74 7.02
CA THR A 18 15.07 -5.40 6.44
C THR A 18 14.85 -5.52 4.95
N VAL A 19 13.77 -4.91 4.49
CA VAL A 19 13.37 -4.88 3.09
C VAL A 19 13.45 -3.45 2.61
N ASP A 20 13.82 -3.30 1.34
CA ASP A 20 13.78 -2.01 0.68
C ASP A 20 12.32 -1.57 0.49
N GLU A 21 11.96 -0.41 1.05
CA GLU A 21 10.59 0.12 1.01
C GLU A 21 10.11 0.37 -0.42
N SER A 22 10.99 0.72 -1.35
CA SER A 22 10.59 0.97 -2.74
C SER A 22 10.17 -0.32 -3.46
N THR A 23 10.87 -1.42 -3.19
CA THR A 23 10.52 -2.73 -3.77
C THR A 23 9.21 -3.26 -3.21
N LEU A 24 8.98 -3.07 -1.91
CA LEU A 24 7.71 -3.41 -1.27
C LEU A 24 6.55 -2.57 -1.80
N LEU A 25 6.80 -1.29 -2.08
CA LEU A 25 5.79 -0.38 -2.59
C LEU A 25 5.32 -0.82 -3.98
N ASP A 26 6.24 -1.11 -4.90
CA ASP A 26 5.91 -1.57 -6.26
C ASP A 26 5.13 -2.89 -6.22
N ASP A 27 5.59 -3.88 -5.47
CA ASP A 27 4.89 -5.17 -5.31
C ASP A 27 3.47 -5.00 -4.73
N HIS A 28 3.30 -4.09 -3.76
CA HIS A 28 2.01 -3.80 -3.17
C HIS A 28 1.09 -3.05 -4.15
N LEU A 29 1.61 -2.09 -4.91
CA LEU A 29 0.86 -1.39 -5.95
C LEU A 29 0.42 -2.33 -7.05
N ASP A 30 1.30 -3.23 -7.50
CA ASP A 30 0.99 -4.26 -8.49
C ASP A 30 -0.13 -5.18 -8.02
N ARG A 31 -0.09 -5.63 -6.77
CA ARG A 31 -1.18 -6.43 -6.18
C ARG A 31 -2.47 -5.63 -6.08
N LEU A 32 -2.42 -4.39 -5.56
CA LEU A 32 -3.59 -3.51 -5.43
C LEU A 32 -4.22 -3.19 -6.78
N SER A 33 -3.42 -3.03 -7.84
CA SER A 33 -3.89 -2.71 -9.20
C SER A 33 -4.83 -3.77 -9.79
N ARG A 34 -4.78 -5.00 -9.26
CA ARG A 34 -5.67 -6.12 -9.62
C ARG A 34 -7.06 -5.99 -8.97
N PHE A 35 -7.14 -5.31 -7.83
CA PHE A 35 -8.38 -5.14 -7.07
C PHE A 35 -9.07 -3.82 -7.37
N ILE A 36 -8.29 -2.74 -7.49
CA ILE A 36 -8.81 -1.38 -7.67
C ILE A 36 -8.06 -0.63 -8.78
N GLY A 37 -8.72 0.37 -9.34
CA GLY A 37 -8.14 1.40 -10.20
C GLY A 37 -8.59 2.78 -9.75
N LEU A 38 -7.85 3.80 -10.18
CA LEU A 38 -8.18 5.20 -9.95
C LEU A 38 -8.48 5.87 -11.30
N THR A 39 -9.53 6.68 -11.34
CA THR A 39 -9.79 7.56 -12.46
C THR A 39 -8.97 8.86 -12.32
N ALA A 40 -8.86 9.62 -13.41
CA ALA A 40 -8.16 10.91 -13.41
C ALA A 40 -8.78 11.97 -12.47
N ASP A 41 -10.05 11.80 -12.09
CA ASP A 41 -10.75 12.63 -11.08
C ASP A 41 -10.72 12.01 -9.66
N GLY A 42 -9.89 10.98 -9.45
CA GLY A 42 -9.62 10.42 -8.12
C GLY A 42 -10.71 9.51 -7.57
N LYS A 43 -11.61 8.99 -8.41
CA LYS A 43 -12.61 7.99 -7.99
C LYS A 43 -11.99 6.59 -7.99
N VAL A 44 -12.39 5.80 -6.99
CA VAL A 44 -11.97 4.40 -6.86
C VAL A 44 -12.92 3.50 -7.64
N VAL A 45 -12.37 2.69 -8.54
CA VAL A 45 -13.09 1.70 -9.34
C VAL A 45 -12.64 0.31 -8.91
N PHE A 46 -13.59 -0.55 -8.52
CA PHE A 46 -13.28 -1.96 -8.24
C PHE A 46 -13.15 -2.73 -9.55
N LYS A 47 -12.01 -3.42 -9.73
CA LYS A 47 -11.73 -4.29 -10.88
C LYS A 47 -12.06 -5.76 -10.63
N VAL A 48 -12.38 -6.10 -9.39
CA VAL A 48 -12.82 -7.43 -8.97
C VAL A 48 -14.34 -7.46 -8.79
N ASP A 49 -14.91 -8.66 -8.87
CA ASP A 49 -16.30 -8.87 -8.52
C ASP A 49 -16.53 -8.54 -7.04
N LYS A 50 -17.43 -7.59 -6.78
CA LYS A 50 -17.78 -7.16 -5.43
C LYS A 50 -18.48 -8.26 -4.64
N GLY A 51 -19.16 -9.19 -5.30
CA GLY A 51 -19.80 -10.34 -4.66
C GLY A 51 -18.82 -11.33 -4.05
N ALA A 52 -17.57 -11.36 -4.55
CA ALA A 52 -16.52 -12.23 -4.03
C ALA A 52 -15.84 -11.67 -2.75
N LEU A 53 -16.13 -10.43 -2.37
CA LEU A 53 -15.52 -9.75 -1.23
C LEU A 53 -16.55 -9.43 -0.16
N THR A 54 -16.11 -9.48 1.10
CA THR A 54 -16.92 -8.98 2.21
C THR A 54 -17.03 -7.45 2.13
N GLN A 55 -18.09 -6.89 2.70
CA GLN A 55 -18.27 -5.44 2.81
C GLN A 55 -17.07 -4.76 3.50
N ARG A 56 -16.45 -5.42 4.49
CA ARG A 56 -15.24 -4.91 5.15
C ARG A 56 -14.06 -4.79 4.17
N HIS A 57 -13.84 -5.80 3.33
CA HIS A 57 -12.79 -5.74 2.31
C HIS A 57 -13.03 -4.61 1.31
N LEU A 58 -14.28 -4.41 0.89
CA LEU A 58 -14.65 -3.33 -0.02
C LEU A 58 -14.38 -1.94 0.62
N ILE A 59 -14.74 -1.76 1.89
CA ILE A 59 -14.47 -0.52 2.62
C ILE A 59 -12.96 -0.25 2.73
N LEU A 60 -12.17 -1.27 3.08
CA LEU A 60 -10.72 -1.13 3.21
C LEU A 60 -10.06 -0.78 1.87
N LEU A 61 -10.43 -1.48 0.79
CA LEU A 61 -9.93 -1.19 -0.55
C LEU A 61 -10.32 0.21 -1.02
N TYR A 62 -11.54 0.66 -0.71
CA TYR A 62 -11.99 2.01 -1.03
C TYR A 62 -11.17 3.08 -0.29
N ALA A 63 -10.94 2.89 1.02
CA ALA A 63 -10.13 3.81 1.83
C ALA A 63 -8.68 3.89 1.33
N ILE A 64 -8.07 2.74 1.01
CA ILE A 64 -6.73 2.68 0.42
C ILE A 64 -6.71 3.43 -0.93
N GLY A 65 -7.69 3.18 -1.80
CA GLY A 65 -7.79 3.87 -3.09
C GLY A 65 -7.92 5.39 -2.96
N LYS A 66 -8.72 5.87 -1.99
CA LYS A 66 -8.88 7.31 -1.72
C LYS A 66 -7.59 7.96 -1.24
N TYR A 67 -6.87 7.28 -0.35
CA TYR A 67 -5.54 7.71 0.08
C TYR A 67 -4.58 7.79 -1.10
N LEU A 68 -4.49 6.74 -1.92
CA LEU A 68 -3.60 6.73 -3.10
C LEU A 68 -3.97 7.79 -4.15
N ALA A 69 -5.27 8.09 -4.33
CA ALA A 69 -5.71 9.16 -5.22
C ALA A 69 -5.28 10.55 -4.74
N HIS A 70 -5.22 10.77 -3.42
CA HIS A 70 -4.69 11.98 -2.83
C HIS A 70 -3.16 12.06 -3.04
N GLU A 71 -2.42 10.99 -2.73
CA GLU A 71 -0.96 10.94 -2.93
C GLU A 71 -0.56 11.15 -4.40
N ALA A 72 -1.38 10.66 -5.34
CA ALA A 72 -1.19 10.87 -6.78
C ALA A 72 -1.65 12.26 -7.28
N GLY A 73 -2.25 13.10 -6.43
CA GLY A 73 -2.74 14.43 -6.81
C GLY A 73 -4.04 14.43 -7.63
N TYR A 74 -4.74 13.30 -7.73
CA TYR A 74 -6.03 13.19 -8.43
C TYR A 74 -7.20 13.74 -7.59
N ALA A 75 -7.04 13.85 -6.27
CA ALA A 75 -8.04 14.41 -5.37
C ALA A 75 -7.39 15.36 -4.33
N LYS A 76 -8.05 16.49 -4.05
CA LYS A 76 -7.57 17.50 -3.10
C LYS A 76 -7.77 17.15 -1.62
N GLU A 77 -8.68 16.25 -1.31
CA GLU A 77 -9.00 15.86 0.07
C GLU A 77 -8.99 14.32 0.22
N PRO A 78 -8.26 13.77 1.22
CA PRO A 78 -8.13 12.33 1.41
C PRO A 78 -9.39 11.65 1.98
N TYR A 79 -10.39 12.42 2.42
CA TYR A 79 -11.54 11.89 3.15
C TYR A 79 -12.85 12.55 2.68
N VAL A 80 -13.71 11.76 2.04
CA VAL A 80 -15.16 12.03 1.98
C VAL A 80 -15.83 10.93 2.77
#